data_AF-A0A822ZM13-F1
#
_entry.id   AF-A0A822ZM13-F1
#
_cell.length_a   1.000
_cell.length_b   1.000
_cell.length_c   1.000
_cell.angle_alpha   90.00
_cell.angle_beta   90.00
_cell.angle_gamma   90.00
#
_symmetry.space_group_name_H-M   'P 1'
#
loop_
_entity.id
_entity.type
_entity.pdbx_description
1 polymer ?
#
loop_
_entity_poly.entity_id
_entity_poly.type
_entity_poly.pdbx_seq_one_letter_code
_entity_poly.pdbx_strand_id
1 'polypeptide(L)'
;MIERVRIANCSNLTSLAQNYSLVSLNALWIINCPNLTSLWEGIQGFTSLKRLHIEDCPHLTMRYNRQTGEDWNKIAHIPDVHIDMD
;
A
#
# COMPACT_ATOMS: atom_id res chain seq x y z
N MET A 1 13.99 -14.10 7.25
CA MET A 1 13.53 -14.15 5.85
C MET A 1 12.86 -12.81 5.57
N ILE A 2 13.21 -12.11 4.49
CA ILE A 2 12.58 -10.82 4.13
C ILE A 2 11.54 -11.13 3.06
N GLU A 3 10.25 -10.99 3.39
CA GLU A 3 9.18 -11.16 2.41
C GLU A 3 8.92 -9.83 1.70
N ARG A 4 8.85 -9.92 0.37
CA ARG A 4 8.67 -8.79 -0.54
C ARG A 4 7.56 -9.14 -1.52
N VAL A 5 6.58 -8.26 -1.64
CA VAL A 5 5.46 -8.41 -2.59
C VAL A 5 5.50 -7.24 -3.57
N ARG A 6 5.39 -7.56 -4.85
CA ARG A 6 5.24 -6.60 -5.94
C ARG A 6 3.95 -6.89 -6.69
N ILE A 7 3.08 -5.90 -6.79
CA ILE A 7 1.86 -5.93 -7.59
C ILE A 7 2.03 -4.87 -8.68
N ALA A 8 1.90 -5.28 -9.94
CA ALA A 8 2.11 -4.38 -11.06
C ALA A 8 1.08 -4.61 -12.17
N ASN A 9 0.65 -3.53 -12.84
CA ASN A 9 -0.23 -3.57 -14.03
C ASN A 9 -1.55 -4.31 -13.79
N CYS A 10 -2.14 -4.17 -12.60
CA CYS A 10 -3.35 -4.87 -12.20
C CYS A 10 -4.57 -3.94 -12.29
N SER A 11 -5.04 -3.67 -13.51
CA SER A 11 -6.15 -2.73 -13.74
C SER A 11 -7.50 -3.21 -13.20
N ASN A 12 -7.71 -4.50 -12.97
CA ASN A 12 -8.97 -5.02 -12.41
C ASN A 12 -8.92 -5.21 -10.88
N LEU A 13 -7.77 -4.99 -10.26
CA LEU A 13 -7.61 -5.20 -8.82
C LEU A 13 -8.12 -3.97 -8.08
N THR A 14 -9.18 -4.15 -7.29
CA THR A 14 -9.82 -3.06 -6.55
C THR A 14 -9.44 -3.02 -5.07
N SER A 15 -9.02 -4.15 -4.49
CA SER A 15 -8.54 -4.27 -3.11
C SER A 15 -7.56 -5.44 -2.96
N LEU A 16 -6.69 -5.39 -1.95
CA LEU A 16 -5.68 -6.43 -1.66
C LEU A 16 -6.10 -7.47 -0.59
N ALA A 17 -7.35 -7.40 -0.15
CA ALA A 17 -8.04 -8.30 0.78
C ALA A 17 -7.93 -8.05 2.29
N GLN A 18 -9.03 -8.40 2.94
CA GLN A 18 -9.24 -8.59 4.37
C GLN A 18 -8.68 -9.96 4.79
N ASN A 19 -8.06 -10.03 5.95
CA ASN A 19 -7.87 -11.28 6.71
C ASN A 19 -6.91 -12.32 6.14
N TYR A 20 -5.63 -12.03 5.92
CA TYR A 20 -4.59 -12.95 6.42
C TYR A 20 -3.36 -12.15 6.81
N SER A 21 -2.89 -12.43 8.02
CA SER A 21 -1.66 -11.99 8.64
C SER A 21 -0.48 -11.94 7.67
N LEU A 22 -0.32 -10.83 6.94
CA LEU A 22 0.94 -10.44 6.30
C LEU A 22 1.93 -9.92 7.36
N VAL A 23 1.95 -10.60 8.52
CA VAL A 23 2.71 -10.29 9.73
C VAL A 23 4.23 -10.38 9.47
N SER A 24 4.64 -10.99 8.37
CA SER A 24 6.03 -11.10 7.92
C SER A 24 6.39 -10.18 6.76
N LEU A 25 5.43 -9.49 6.12
CA LEU A 25 5.72 -8.71 4.92
C LEU A 25 6.58 -7.51 5.30
N ASN A 26 7.74 -7.40 4.65
CA ASN A 26 8.71 -6.36 4.95
C ASN A 26 8.72 -5.23 3.93
N ALA A 27 8.40 -5.51 2.67
CA ALA A 27 8.28 -4.48 1.65
C ALA A 27 7.19 -4.80 0.63
N LEU A 28 6.45 -3.75 0.26
CA LEU A 28 5.31 -3.79 -0.67
C LEU A 28 5.53 -2.75 -1.77
N TRP A 29 5.49 -3.19 -3.03
CA TRP A 29 5.50 -2.32 -4.21
C TRP A 29 4.21 -2.48 -4.99
N ILE A 30 3.58 -1.37 -5.33
CA ILE A 30 2.33 -1.33 -6.10
C ILE A 30 2.50 -0.33 -7.22
N ILE A 31 2.42 -0.81 -8.46
CA ILE A 31 2.78 -0.04 -9.66
C ILE A 31 1.71 -0.17 -10.73
N ASN A 32 1.21 0.94 -11.26
CA ASN A 32 0.24 0.96 -12.37
C ASN A 32 -1.01 0.09 -12.08
N CYS A 33 -1.64 0.34 -10.93
CA CYS A 33 -2.87 -0.33 -10.49
C CYS A 33 -3.98 0.72 -10.33
N PRO A 34 -4.56 1.22 -11.44
CA PRO A 34 -5.40 2.42 -11.44
C PRO A 34 -6.71 2.29 -10.67
N ASN A 35 -7.24 1.06 -10.55
CA ASN A 35 -8.52 0.81 -9.87
C ASN A 35 -8.36 0.32 -8.43
N LEU A 36 -7.13 0.20 -7.92
CA LEU A 36 -6.87 -0.23 -6.55
C LEU A 36 -7.14 0.92 -5.60
N THR A 37 -8.19 0.82 -4.78
CA THR A 37 -8.66 1.93 -3.93
C THR A 37 -8.22 1.81 -2.48
N SER A 38 -7.87 0.60 -2.02
CA SER A 38 -7.46 0.34 -0.65
C SER A 38 -6.40 -0.76 -0.57
N LEU A 39 -5.48 -0.64 0.39
CA LEU A 39 -4.47 -1.66 0.68
C LEU A 39 -4.93 -2.67 1.75
N TRP A 40 -5.77 -2.23 2.68
CA TRP A 40 -6.38 -3.05 3.74
C TRP A 40 -7.76 -2.50 4.05
N GLU A 41 -8.71 -3.40 4.30
CA GLU A 41 -9.98 -3.06 4.93
C GLU A 41 -9.97 -3.63 6.36
N GLY A 42 -9.99 -2.77 7.37
CA GLY A 42 -9.95 -3.17 8.77
C GLY A 42 -8.60 -2.99 9.47
N ILE A 43 -8.67 -3.06 10.80
CA ILE A 43 -7.63 -2.67 11.75
C ILE A 43 -6.46 -3.67 11.70
N GLN A 44 -5.23 -3.13 11.58
CA GLN A 44 -3.92 -3.81 11.64
C GLN A 44 -3.45 -4.55 10.37
N GLY A 45 -3.29 -3.82 9.27
CA GLY A 45 -2.42 -4.25 8.18
C GLY A 45 -0.94 -3.92 8.49
N PHE A 46 -0.05 -4.92 8.31
CA PHE A 46 1.38 -4.70 8.05
C PHE A 46 2.27 -4.11 9.17
N THR A 47 2.12 -4.49 10.43
CA THR A 47 3.01 -4.01 11.52
C THR A 47 4.50 -4.28 11.31
N SER A 48 4.86 -5.25 10.47
CA SER A 48 6.25 -5.59 10.13
C SER A 48 6.77 -4.92 8.85
N LEU A 49 5.93 -4.15 8.16
CA LEU A 49 6.26 -3.53 6.89
C LEU A 49 7.21 -2.36 7.14
N LYS A 50 8.37 -2.46 6.50
CA LYS A 50 9.43 -1.46 6.59
C LYS A 50 9.43 -0.53 5.39
N ARG A 51 8.88 -0.98 4.25
CA ARG A 51 8.83 -0.22 3.01
C ARG A 51 7.49 -0.34 2.30
N LEU A 52 6.94 0.79 1.89
CA LEU A 52 5.79 0.90 1.00
C LEU A 52 6.16 1.80 -0.19
N HIS A 53 5.97 1.29 -1.41
CA HIS A 53 6.17 2.03 -2.65
C HIS A 53 4.90 1.97 -3.48
N ILE A 54 4.35 3.12 -3.83
CA ILE A 54 3.15 3.30 -4.65
C ILE A 54 3.50 4.20 -5.83
N GLU A 55 3.26 3.73 -7.04
CA GLU A 55 3.60 4.42 -8.30
C GLU A 55 2.45 4.20 -9.29
N ASP A 56 2.03 5.23 -10.02
CA ASP A 56 0.93 5.14 -11.00
C ASP A 56 -0.38 4.53 -10.44
N CYS A 57 -0.72 4.83 -9.19
CA CYS A 57 -1.93 4.33 -8.54
C CYS A 57 -2.78 5.49 -8.00
N PRO A 58 -3.52 6.22 -8.86
CA PRO A 58 -4.17 7.50 -8.52
C PRO A 58 -5.05 7.45 -7.26
N HIS A 59 -5.84 6.39 -7.08
CA HIS A 59 -6.68 6.26 -5.89
C HIS A 59 -5.85 6.09 -4.61
N LEU A 60 -4.79 5.28 -4.66
CA LEU A 60 -3.91 5.08 -3.51
C LEU A 60 -3.06 6.33 -3.23
N THR A 61 -2.52 6.96 -4.26
CA THR A 61 -1.72 8.18 -4.13
C THR A 61 -2.51 9.30 -3.47
N MET A 62 -3.80 9.44 -3.81
CA MET A 62 -4.69 10.42 -3.18
C MET A 62 -5.05 10.02 -1.74
N ARG A 63 -5.40 8.74 -1.51
CA ARG A 63 -5.81 8.22 -0.20
C ARG A 63 -4.71 8.26 0.86
N TYR A 64 -3.47 7.98 0.46
CA TYR A 64 -2.29 7.92 1.32
C TYR A 64 -1.40 9.16 1.19
N ASN A 65 -1.90 10.25 0.61
CA ASN A 65 -1.15 11.49 0.55
C ASN A 65 -0.80 11.99 1.97
N ARG A 66 0.45 12.40 2.20
CA ARG A 66 0.94 12.84 3.52
C ARG A 66 0.28 14.12 4.05
N GLN A 67 -0.18 14.99 3.16
CA GLN A 67 -0.77 16.29 3.51
C GLN A 67 -2.31 16.26 3.51
N THR A 68 -2.91 15.54 2.57
CA THR A 68 -4.36 15.59 2.31
C THR A 68 -5.06 14.24 2.38
N GLY A 69 -4.31 13.14 2.49
CA GLY A 69 -4.85 11.78 2.45
C GLY A 69 -5.55 11.40 3.74
N GLU A 70 -6.75 10.85 3.62
CA GLU A 70 -7.58 10.44 4.76
C GLU A 70 -6.97 9.28 5.58
N ASP A 71 -6.06 8.51 4.98
CA ASP A 71 -5.52 7.28 5.56
C ASP A 71 -4.00 7.32 5.80
N TRP A 72 -3.34 8.49 5.73
CA TRP A 72 -1.90 8.60 6.01
C TRP A 72 -1.52 8.03 7.39
N ASN A 73 -2.36 8.27 8.40
CA ASN A 73 -2.18 7.75 9.75
C ASN A 73 -2.07 6.22 9.82
N LYS A 74 -2.65 5.50 8.84
CA LYS A 74 -2.58 4.04 8.75
C LYS A 74 -1.20 3.55 8.27
N ILE A 75 -0.42 4.39 7.58
CA ILE A 75 0.93 4.05 7.08
C ILE A 75 2.06 4.86 7.71
N ALA A 76 1.74 5.89 8.50
CA ALA A 76 2.73 6.79 9.09
C ALA A 76 3.76 6.10 10.00
N HIS A 77 3.48 4.87 10.44
CA HIS A 77 4.38 4.04 11.24
C HIS A 77 5.44 3.31 10.40
N ILE A 78 5.27 3.24 9.06
CA ILE A 78 6.20 2.60 8.14
C ILE A 78 7.43 3.52 7.97
N PRO A 79 8.66 3.04 8.20
CA PRO A 79 9.87 3.85 8.09
C PRO A 79 10.17 4.43 6.70
N ASP A 80 9.85 3.69 5.64
CA ASP A 80 10.20 4.03 4.26
C ASP A 80 8.94 4.03 3.39
N VAL A 81 8.38 5.21 3.12
CA VAL A 81 7.16 5.38 2.32
C VAL A 81 7.45 6.27 1.14
N HIS A 82 7.24 5.73 -0.06
CA HIS A 82 7.35 6.45 -1.32
C HIS A 82 6.02 6.34 -2.08
N ILE A 83 5.48 7.48 -2.49
CA ILE A 83 4.19 7.59 -3.18
C ILE A 83 4.38 8.63 -4.28
N ASP A 84 4.27 8.20 -5.53
CA ASP A 84 4.49 9.04 -6.72
C ASP A 84 3.39 8.83 -7.79
N MET A 85 3.35 9.73 -8.78
CA MET A 85 2.46 9.71 -9.95
C MET A 85 3.22 9.58 -11.29
N ASP A 86 4.52 9.31 -11.26
CA ASP A 86 5.43 9.32 -12.43
C ASP A 86 5.90 7.93 -12.88
#